data_AF-A0A250X2L3-F1
#
_entry.id   AF-A0A250X2L3-F1
#
_cell.length_a   1.000
_cell.length_b   1.000
_cell.length_c   1.000
_cell.angle_alpha   90.00
_cell.angle_beta   90.00
_cell.angle_gamma   90.00
#
_symmetry.space_group_name_H-M   'P 1'
#
loop_
_entity.id
_entity.type
_entity.pdbx_description
1 polymer ?
#
loop_
_entity_poly.entity_id
_entity_poly.type
_entity_poly.pdbx_seq_one_letter_code
_entity_poly.pdbx_strand_id
1 'polypeptide(L)'
;MLHNDMYCCAFCGVTDRGDGQRATSATNQAGVIDTPERIIIMTTNHPEKLDPALIRPGRINRKIYLGNVQFAEALAMMRHYFSEGQPMASDVEEELRSIFSDGILSPAQLESMCAEHDTERRMIAALKSHLAQNS
;
A
#
# COMPACT_ATOMS: atom_id res chain seq x y z
N MET A 1 -7.59 -17.56 -0.59
CA MET A 1 -6.79 -16.88 -1.63
C MET A 1 -6.35 -15.54 -1.01
N LEU A 2 -5.19 -15.53 -0.34
CA LEU A 2 -4.63 -14.38 0.42
C LEU A 2 -3.16 -14.14 0.01
N HIS A 3 -2.82 -14.45 -1.24
CA HIS A 3 -1.42 -14.55 -1.67
C HIS A 3 -0.78 -13.21 -2.08
N ASN A 4 -1.54 -12.10 -2.08
CA ASN A 4 -1.08 -10.78 -2.52
C ASN A 4 -1.19 -9.67 -1.46
N ASP A 5 -1.56 -10.02 -0.23
CA ASP A 5 -1.75 -9.03 0.82
C ASP A 5 -0.39 -8.61 1.39
N MET A 6 -0.05 -7.33 1.27
CA MET A 6 1.19 -6.78 1.79
C MET A 6 0.91 -6.08 3.13
N TYR A 7 1.75 -6.33 4.13
CA TYR A 7 1.70 -5.64 5.40
C TYR A 7 2.89 -4.70 5.52
N CYS A 8 2.60 -3.42 5.74
CA CYS A 8 3.59 -2.42 6.09
C CYS A 8 3.60 -2.24 7.60
N CYS A 9 4.73 -2.50 8.23
CA CYS A 9 4.96 -2.26 9.65
C CYS A 9 5.89 -1.05 9.80
N ALA A 10 5.47 -0.06 10.59
CA ALA A 10 6.28 1.11 10.89
C ALA A 10 6.65 1.15 12.38
N PHE A 11 7.93 1.34 12.65
CA PHE A 11 8.47 1.71 13.95
C PHE A 11 8.81 3.20 13.92
N CYS A 12 8.25 3.94 14.85
CA CYS A 12 8.71 5.29 15.16
C CYS A 12 9.49 5.20 16.46
N GLY A 13 10.81 5.41 16.40
CA GLY A 13 11.62 5.61 17.59
C GLY A 13 11.26 6.97 18.20
N VAL A 14 10.19 7.02 18.99
CA VAL A 14 9.83 8.22 19.74
C VAL A 14 10.68 8.24 21.00
N THR A 15 11.80 8.94 20.99
CA THR A 15 12.36 9.47 22.24
C THR A 15 11.47 10.62 22.67
N ASP A 16 10.62 10.38 23.65
CA ASP A 16 9.86 11.44 24.31
C ASP A 16 10.86 12.47 24.87
N ARG A 17 10.84 13.70 24.33
CA ARG A 17 11.65 14.80 24.87
C ARG A 17 10.91 15.39 26.07
N GLY A 18 11.05 14.75 27.22
CA GLY A 18 10.52 15.24 28.48
C GLY A 18 10.72 14.21 29.57
N ASP A 19 11.37 14.62 30.65
CA ASP A 19 11.52 13.90 31.92
C ASP A 19 12.59 12.80 31.98
N GLY A 20 13.58 13.07 32.84
CA GLY A 20 14.75 12.24 33.09
C GLY A 20 14.45 10.90 33.75
N GLN A 21 13.92 9.95 32.99
CA GLN A 21 13.92 8.54 33.37
C GLN A 21 14.64 7.68 32.33
N ARG A 22 15.66 6.98 32.84
CA ARG A 22 16.50 6.01 32.15
C ARG A 22 15.62 4.97 31.44
N ALA A 23 15.58 5.00 30.11
CA ALA A 23 15.23 3.82 29.32
C ALA A 23 16.45 2.88 29.31
N THR A 24 16.58 2.07 30.36
CA THR A 24 17.52 0.95 30.37
C THR A 24 17.08 -0.11 29.37
N SER A 25 18.04 -0.46 28.50
CA SER A 25 18.21 -1.75 27.81
C SER A 25 17.14 -2.16 26.79
N ALA A 26 17.45 -1.85 25.53
CA ALA A 26 16.92 -2.51 24.35
C ALA A 26 18.07 -2.81 23.36
N THR A 27 19.20 -3.35 23.87
CA THR A 27 20.19 -3.97 23.00
C THR A 27 19.53 -5.16 22.30
N ASN A 28 19.79 -5.28 21.00
CA ASN A 28 19.52 -6.44 20.14
C ASN A 28 18.21 -6.38 19.36
N GLN A 29 18.15 -5.45 18.41
CA GLN A 29 17.76 -5.88 17.07
C GLN A 29 18.71 -5.28 16.03
N ALA A 30 19.66 -6.12 15.60
CA ALA A 30 20.61 -5.87 14.52
C ALA A 30 21.39 -4.54 14.57
N GLY A 31 22.10 -4.23 15.66
CA GLY A 31 23.17 -3.20 15.65
C GLY A 31 22.77 -1.78 15.24
N VAL A 32 21.48 -1.49 15.07
CA VAL A 32 21.00 -0.15 14.76
C VAL A 32 21.05 0.64 16.05
N ILE A 33 22.03 1.53 16.14
CA ILE A 33 22.13 2.51 17.22
C ILE A 33 20.83 3.32 17.20
N ASP A 34 20.12 3.34 18.33
CA ASP A 34 18.88 4.09 18.54
C ASP A 34 19.20 5.58 18.39
N THR A 35 19.06 6.07 17.16
CA THR A 35 19.29 7.46 16.82
C THR A 35 17.94 8.15 16.97
N PRO A 36 17.83 9.20 17.78
CA PRO A 36 16.57 9.90 17.96
C PRO A 36 16.01 10.34 16.60
N GLU A 37 14.68 10.33 16.47
CA GLU A 37 13.94 10.77 15.27
C GLU A 37 14.04 9.84 14.05
N ARG A 38 14.36 8.55 14.24
CA ARG A 38 14.34 7.56 13.15
C ARG A 38 13.01 6.81 13.05
N ILE A 39 12.47 6.78 11.83
CA ILE A 39 11.36 5.90 11.45
C ILE A 39 11.91 4.75 10.63
N ILE A 40 11.58 3.51 11.01
CA ILE A 40 11.91 2.30 10.25
C ILE A 40 10.61 1.76 9.66
N ILE A 41 10.61 1.57 8.33
CA ILE A 41 9.49 0.97 7.60
C ILE A 41 9.94 -0.41 7.11
N MET A 42 9.12 -1.42 7.39
CA MET A 42 9.33 -2.80 6.96
C MET A 42 8.09 -3.30 6.23
N THR A 43 8.27 -4.06 5.16
CA THR A 43 7.17 -4.67 4.41
C THR A 43 7.29 -6.19 4.43
N THR A 44 6.17 -6.90 4.55
CA THR A 44 6.11 -8.36 4.46
C THR A 44 4.79 -8.82 3.85
N ASN A 45 4.82 -9.85 3.02
CA ASN A 45 3.61 -10.53 2.52
C ASN A 45 3.19 -11.69 3.45
N HIS A 46 3.99 -11.97 4.50
CA HIS A 46 3.79 -13.06 5.44
C HIS A 46 3.93 -12.56 6.88
N PRO A 47 2.97 -11.78 7.41
CA PRO A 47 3.03 -11.29 8.79
C PRO A 47 3.04 -12.42 9.83
N GLU A 48 2.49 -13.59 9.50
CA GLU A 48 2.46 -14.79 10.35
C GLU A 48 3.84 -15.42 10.55
N LYS A 49 4.79 -15.17 9.63
CA LYS A 49 6.17 -15.67 9.71
C LYS A 49 7.10 -14.73 10.46
N LEU A 50 6.62 -13.55 10.88
CA LEU A 50 7.43 -12.60 11.66
C LEU A 50 7.67 -13.14 13.07
N ASP A 51 8.87 -12.89 13.59
CA ASP A 51 9.20 -13.19 14.99
C ASP A 51 8.24 -12.46 15.94
N PRO A 52 7.54 -13.16 16.84
CA PRO A 52 6.67 -12.54 17.84
C PRO A 52 7.37 -11.46 18.68
N ALA A 53 8.69 -11.50 18.84
CA ALA A 53 9.48 -10.48 19.52
C ALA A 53 9.43 -9.11 18.82
N LEU A 54 9.27 -9.06 17.50
CA LEU A 54 9.12 -7.82 16.72
C LEU A 54 7.78 -7.12 16.97
N ILE A 55 6.75 -7.89 17.29
CA ILE A 55 5.37 -7.41 17.44
C ILE A 55 5.13 -6.83 18.85
N ARG A 56 6.10 -6.96 19.77
CA ARG A 56 5.95 -6.47 21.13
C ARG A 56 5.85 -4.94 21.16
N PRO A 57 5.03 -4.37 22.07
CA PRO A 57 4.99 -2.94 22.31
C PRO A 57 6.40 -2.38 22.57
N GLY A 58 6.79 -1.33 21.85
CA GLY A 58 8.15 -0.75 21.89
C GLY A 58 9.08 -1.18 20.75
N ARG A 59 8.57 -1.93 19.75
CA ARG A 59 9.31 -2.33 18.53
C ARG A 59 8.56 -2.13 17.23
N ILE A 60 7.29 -2.52 17.15
CA ILE A 60 6.43 -2.17 16.02
C ILE A 60 5.17 -1.56 16.62
N ASN A 61 4.94 -0.29 16.34
CA ASN A 61 3.83 0.47 16.92
C ASN A 61 2.66 0.61 15.93
N ARG A 62 2.92 0.49 14.62
CA ARG A 62 1.91 0.60 13.56
C ARG A 62 2.02 -0.57 12.59
N LYS A 63 0.87 -1.15 12.28
CA LYS A 63 0.68 -2.13 11.21
C LYS A 63 -0.37 -1.58 10.26
N ILE A 64 -0.05 -1.53 8.99
CA ILE A 64 -0.90 -1.06 7.90
C ILE A 64 -1.05 -2.23 6.93
N TYR A 65 -2.29 -2.58 6.66
CA TYR A 65 -2.64 -3.57 5.64
C TYR A 65 -2.73 -2.87 4.29
N LEU A 66 -2.08 -3.45 3.28
CA LEU A 66 -2.09 -3.02 1.89
C LEU A 66 -2.68 -4.18 1.07
N GLY A 67 -3.97 -4.08 0.76
CA GLY A 67 -4.70 -5.07 0.00
C GLY A 67 -4.74 -4.76 -1.50
N ASN A 68 -5.57 -5.54 -2.19
CA ASN A 68 -5.93 -5.28 -3.58
C ASN A 68 -6.76 -3.99 -3.74
N VAL A 69 -6.69 -3.44 -4.94
CA VAL A 69 -7.25 -2.13 -5.28
C VAL A 69 -8.78 -2.14 -5.15
N GLN A 70 -9.30 -1.12 -4.50
CA GLN A 70 -10.71 -0.78 -4.46
C GLN A 70 -11.06 0.23 -5.57
N PHE A 71 -12.32 0.27 -6.00
CA PHE A 71 -12.77 1.19 -7.05
C PHE A 71 -12.33 2.65 -6.83
N ALA A 72 -12.44 3.15 -5.59
CA ALA A 72 -12.06 4.53 -5.26
C ALA A 72 -10.55 4.78 -5.47
N GLU A 73 -9.71 3.80 -5.14
CA GLU A 73 -8.26 3.86 -5.31
C GLU A 73 -7.90 3.75 -6.79
N ALA A 74 -8.57 2.87 -7.54
CA ALA A 74 -8.39 2.75 -8.98
C ALA A 74 -8.71 4.05 -9.72
N LEU A 75 -9.85 4.67 -9.38
CA LEU A 75 -10.26 5.96 -9.93
C LEU A 75 -9.26 7.06 -9.59
N ALA A 76 -8.74 7.09 -8.36
CA ALA A 76 -7.72 8.05 -7.96
C ALA A 76 -6.41 7.87 -8.74
N MET A 77 -5.96 6.63 -8.96
CA MET A 77 -4.80 6.32 -9.78
C MET A 77 -5.01 6.75 -11.23
N MET A 78 -6.15 6.44 -11.83
CA MET A 78 -6.45 6.85 -13.21
C MET A 78 -6.48 8.37 -13.37
N ARG A 79 -7.12 9.09 -12.43
CA ARG A 79 -7.11 10.57 -12.42
C ARG A 79 -5.70 11.15 -12.30
N HIS A 80 -4.84 10.49 -11.54
CA HIS A 80 -3.44 10.91 -11.41
C HIS A 80 -2.67 10.76 -12.73
N TYR A 81 -2.85 9.67 -13.46
CA TYR A 81 -2.15 9.41 -14.72
C TYR A 81 -2.71 10.22 -15.91
N PHE A 82 -4.03 10.33 -16.02
CA PHE A 82 -4.68 10.81 -17.25
C PHE A 82 -5.27 12.20 -17.17
N SER A 83 -5.55 12.70 -15.96
CA SER A 83 -6.34 13.93 -15.79
C SER A 83 -5.58 15.06 -15.10
N GLU A 84 -4.32 14.87 -14.69
CA GLU A 84 -3.52 15.87 -13.96
C GLU A 84 -4.27 16.48 -12.76
N GLY A 85 -5.16 15.69 -12.11
CA GLY A 85 -6.00 16.16 -11.01
C GLY A 85 -7.34 16.80 -11.41
N GLN A 86 -7.65 16.88 -12.71
CA GLN A 86 -9.00 17.20 -13.19
C GLN A 86 -9.95 16.00 -13.04
N PRO A 87 -11.27 16.24 -12.97
CA PRO A 87 -12.25 15.17 -13.06
C PRO A 87 -12.13 14.44 -14.41
N MET A 88 -12.13 13.12 -14.37
CA MET A 88 -12.30 12.30 -15.57
C MET A 88 -13.67 12.55 -16.20
N ALA A 89 -13.79 12.27 -17.50
CA ALA A 89 -15.06 12.34 -18.19
C ALA A 89 -16.08 11.38 -17.54
N SER A 90 -17.33 11.84 -17.40
CA SER A 90 -18.36 11.11 -16.64
C SER A 90 -18.73 9.76 -17.26
N ASP A 91 -18.67 9.66 -18.60
CA ASP A 91 -18.84 8.41 -19.35
C ASP A 91 -17.76 7.38 -19.01
N VAL A 92 -16.51 7.82 -18.89
CA VAL A 92 -15.36 6.98 -18.56
C VAL A 92 -15.42 6.49 -17.12
N GLU A 93 -15.81 7.35 -16.16
CA GLU A 93 -15.98 6.95 -14.77
C GLU A 93 -17.13 5.94 -14.57
N GLU A 94 -18.26 6.15 -15.25
CA GLU A 94 -19.39 5.22 -15.23
C GLU A 94 -19.03 3.87 -15.87
N GLU A 95 -18.29 3.89 -16.98
CA GLU A 95 -17.81 2.69 -17.64
C GLU A 95 -16.84 1.91 -16.74
N LEU A 96 -15.88 2.60 -16.10
CA LEU A 96 -14.99 1.98 -15.11
C LEU A 96 -15.77 1.32 -13.98
N ARG A 97 -16.79 2.00 -13.45
CA ARG A 97 -17.64 1.48 -12.37
C ARG A 97 -18.40 0.23 -12.78
N SER A 98 -18.82 0.15 -14.05
CA SER A 98 -19.58 -1.00 -14.56
C SER A 98 -18.72 -2.27 -14.71
N ILE A 99 -17.41 -2.11 -14.93
CA ILE A 99 -16.50 -3.22 -15.20
C ILE A 99 -15.63 -3.61 -14.01
N PHE A 100 -15.33 -2.66 -13.13
CA PHE A 100 -14.39 -2.88 -12.04
C PHE A 100 -15.06 -3.66 -10.90
N SER A 101 -14.40 -4.71 -10.43
CA SER A 101 -14.79 -5.47 -9.25
C SER A 101 -13.70 -5.35 -8.19
N ASP A 102 -14.11 -4.99 -6.98
CA ASP A 102 -13.18 -4.73 -5.87
C ASP A 102 -12.36 -5.98 -5.51
N GLY A 103 -11.08 -5.76 -5.23
CA GLY A 103 -10.21 -6.81 -4.72
C GLY A 103 -9.69 -7.81 -5.75
N ILE A 104 -9.97 -7.63 -7.04
CA ILE A 104 -9.44 -8.49 -8.10
C ILE A 104 -8.02 -8.12 -8.49
N LEU A 105 -7.72 -6.82 -8.58
CA LEU A 105 -6.45 -6.34 -9.11
C LEU A 105 -5.51 -5.88 -8.00
N SER A 106 -4.25 -6.26 -8.12
CA SER A 106 -3.19 -5.67 -7.29
C SER A 106 -2.83 -4.26 -7.78
N PRO A 107 -2.34 -3.37 -6.89
CA PRO A 107 -1.92 -2.02 -7.29
C PRO A 107 -0.88 -2.01 -8.40
N ALA A 108 0.04 -2.99 -8.41
CA ALA A 108 1.08 -3.11 -9.43
C ALA A 108 0.52 -3.44 -10.82
N GLN A 109 -0.52 -4.28 -10.90
CA GLN A 109 -1.17 -4.57 -12.18
C GLN A 109 -1.85 -3.33 -12.73
N LEU A 110 -2.57 -2.60 -11.88
CA LEU A 110 -3.24 -1.37 -12.31
C LEU A 110 -2.22 -0.31 -12.76
N GLU A 111 -1.10 -0.17 -12.03
CA GLU A 111 -0.01 0.74 -12.38
C GLU A 111 0.59 0.41 -13.75
N SER A 112 0.94 -0.86 -14.01
CA SER A 112 1.48 -1.30 -15.30
C SER A 112 0.53 -0.95 -16.45
N MET A 113 -0.77 -1.20 -16.28
CA MET A 113 -1.78 -0.89 -17.29
C MET A 113 -1.96 0.63 -17.51
N CYS A 114 -1.80 1.44 -16.46
CA CYS A 114 -1.83 2.90 -16.60
C CYS A 114 -0.56 3.42 -17.28
N ALA A 115 0.60 2.81 -17.03
CA ALA A 115 1.86 3.20 -17.65
C ALA A 115 1.96 2.80 -19.13
N GLU A 116 1.31 1.72 -19.55
CA GLU A 116 1.34 1.21 -20.94
C GLU A 116 0.38 1.94 -21.89
N HIS A 117 -0.51 2.79 -21.37
CA HIS A 117 -1.58 3.40 -22.15
C HIS A 117 -1.58 4.91 -21.99
N ASP A 118 -1.73 5.65 -23.09
CA ASP A 118 -1.67 7.12 -23.08
C ASP A 118 -3.02 7.79 -22.78
N THR A 119 -4.13 7.04 -22.84
CA THR A 119 -5.49 7.60 -22.73
C THR A 119 -6.38 6.72 -21.87
N GLU A 120 -7.25 7.37 -21.10
CA GLU A 120 -8.24 6.72 -20.23
C GLU A 120 -9.12 5.70 -20.96
N ARG A 121 -9.52 5.98 -22.20
CA ARG A 121 -10.34 5.05 -23.02
C ARG A 121 -9.59 3.78 -23.41
N ARG A 122 -8.30 3.89 -23.77
CA ARG A 122 -7.47 2.72 -24.08
C ARG A 122 -7.23 1.89 -22.83
N MET A 123 -7.00 2.55 -21.69
CA MET A 123 -6.88 1.89 -20.40
C MET A 123 -8.12 1.07 -20.08
N ILE A 124 -9.32 1.65 -20.17
CA ILE A 124 -10.57 0.93 -19.91
C ILE A 124 -10.73 -0.29 -20.84
N ALA A 125 -10.40 -0.14 -22.13
CA ALA A 125 -10.48 -1.26 -23.08
C ALA A 125 -9.51 -2.41 -22.70
N ALA A 126 -8.30 -2.08 -22.26
CA ALA A 126 -7.34 -3.06 -21.77
C ALA A 126 -7.80 -3.70 -20.46
N LEU A 127 -8.38 -2.92 -19.55
CA LEU A 127 -8.94 -3.39 -18.29
C LEU A 127 -10.06 -4.40 -18.52
N LYS A 128 -10.98 -4.12 -19.44
CA LYS A 128 -12.02 -5.07 -19.86
C LYS A 128 -11.44 -6.38 -20.37
N SER A 129 -10.42 -6.29 -21.22
CA SER A 129 -9.76 -7.47 -21.80
C SER A 129 -9.05 -8.30 -20.74
N HIS A 130 -8.40 -7.65 -19.79
CA HIS A 130 -7.70 -8.31 -18.68
C HIS A 130 -8.67 -8.98 -17.70
N LEU A 131 -9.78 -8.32 -17.37
CA LEU A 131 -10.82 -8.90 -16.52
C LEU A 131 -11.51 -10.09 -17.20
N ALA A 132 -11.75 -10.03 -18.51
CA ALA A 132 -12.33 -11.15 -19.26
C ALA A 132 -11.41 -12.38 -19.33
N GLN A 133 -10.09 -12.21 -19.28
CA GLN A 133 -9.13 -13.31 -19.28
C GLN A 133 -8.99 -13.99 -17.90
N ASN A 134 -9.33 -13.28 -16.83
CA ASN A 134 -9.18 -13.72 -15.44
C ASN A 134 -10.52 -14.03 -14.74
N SER A 135 -11.62 -14.10 -15.51
CA SER A 135 -12.97 -14.47 -15.04
C SER A 135 -13.21 -15.97 -15.11
#